data_AF-V5GIQ3-F1
#
_entry.id   AF-V5GIQ3-F1
#
_cell.length_a   1.000
_cell.length_b   1.000
_cell.length_c   1.000
_cell.angle_alpha   90.00
_cell.angle_beta   90.00
_cell.angle_gamma   90.00
#
_symmetry.space_group_name_H-M   'P 1'
#
loop_
_entity.id
_entity.type
_entity.pdbx_description
1 polymer ?
#
loop_
_entity_poly.entity_id
_entity_poly.type
_entity_poly.pdbx_seq_one_letter_code
_entity_poly.pdbx_strand_id
1 'polypeptide(L)'
;DLIVSIQDNWLQSDSNKMKSIIALSVLLICFVLADTYSFDTKYIDVPLDHFSFATNLTFKLKFLVNDTFHVDNGPIFFYTGNEGDIEVFAQNTGFMFDIAPQFNALLVFAEHRYYGVSLPFGNLSYTAPKYLEYLSSGQALADYVYLINYLQETYG
;
A
#
# COMPACT_ATOMS: atom_id res chain seq x y z
N ASP A 1 30.18 -10.64 55.30
CA ASP A 1 29.00 -11.29 55.89
C ASP A 1 28.19 -11.92 54.76
N LEU A 2 27.97 -13.24 54.79
CA LEU A 2 27.34 -14.01 53.69
C LEU A 2 25.94 -13.48 53.33
N ILE A 3 25.26 -12.91 54.31
CA ILE A 3 23.92 -12.31 54.19
C ILE A 3 23.94 -11.07 53.28
N VAL A 4 24.97 -10.23 53.37
CA VAL A 4 25.11 -9.02 52.53
C VAL A 4 25.30 -9.41 51.06
N SER A 5 26.17 -10.39 50.79
CA SER A 5 26.40 -10.94 49.45
C SER A 5 25.15 -11.56 48.83
N ILE A 6 24.31 -12.22 49.63
CA ILE A 6 23.07 -12.82 49.13
C ILE A 6 22.10 -11.71 48.75
N GLN A 7 21.91 -10.71 49.61
CA GLN A 7 20.99 -9.61 49.37
C GLN A 7 21.37 -8.77 48.14
N ASP A 8 22.67 -8.52 47.93
CA ASP A 8 23.17 -7.83 46.74
C ASP A 8 22.90 -8.62 45.46
N ASN A 9 23.08 -9.95 45.49
CA ASN A 9 22.78 -10.82 44.34
C ASN A 9 21.27 -10.88 44.03
N TRP A 10 20.41 -10.86 45.04
CA TRP A 10 18.94 -10.79 44.86
C TRP A 10 18.52 -9.46 44.22
N LEU A 11 19.04 -8.34 44.73
CA LEU A 11 18.76 -7.00 44.18
C LEU A 11 19.27 -6.86 42.74
N GLN A 12 20.45 -7.40 42.43
CA GLN A 12 21.01 -7.39 41.08
C GLN A 12 20.20 -8.28 40.12
N SER A 13 19.76 -9.46 40.58
CA SER A 13 18.86 -10.35 39.83
C SER A 13 17.55 -9.66 39.48
N ASP A 14 16.91 -9.00 40.44
CA ASP A 14 15.65 -8.30 40.21
C ASP A 14 15.82 -7.07 39.31
N SER A 15 16.93 -6.34 39.44
CA SER A 15 17.29 -5.26 38.51
C SER A 15 17.45 -5.75 37.07
N ASN A 16 18.13 -6.89 36.87
CA ASN A 16 18.36 -7.46 35.54
C ASN A 16 17.06 -8.00 34.91
N LYS A 17 16.18 -8.62 35.71
CA LYS A 17 14.83 -9.01 35.25
C LYS A 17 14.00 -7.80 34.84
N MET A 18 14.04 -6.73 35.63
CA MET A 18 13.30 -5.50 35.36
C MET A 18 13.80 -4.80 34.10
N LYS A 19 15.12 -4.71 33.90
CA LYS A 19 15.73 -4.21 32.66
C LYS A 19 15.35 -5.05 31.44
N SER A 20 15.29 -6.38 31.59
CA SER A 20 14.89 -7.29 30.52
C SER A 20 13.41 -7.12 30.16
N ILE A 21 12.52 -6.96 31.14
CA ILE A 21 11.10 -6.69 30.92
C ILE A 21 10.91 -5.33 30.24
N ILE A 22 11.64 -4.29 30.67
CA ILE A 22 11.61 -2.97 30.04
C ILE A 22 12.13 -3.05 28.60
N ALA A 23 13.25 -3.74 28.36
CA ALA A 23 13.79 -3.92 27.02
C ALA A 23 12.82 -4.69 26.11
N LEU A 24 12.16 -5.73 26.61
CA LEU A 24 11.19 -6.52 25.85
C LEU A 24 9.91 -5.73 25.56
N SER A 25 9.44 -4.91 26.52
CA SER A 25 8.28 -4.04 26.33
C SER A 25 8.58 -2.86 25.41
N VAL A 26 9.77 -2.27 25.47
CA VAL A 26 10.23 -1.26 24.51
C VAL A 26 10.39 -1.87 23.11
N LEU A 27 10.95 -3.08 22.99
CA LEU A 27 11.06 -3.78 21.71
C LEU A 27 9.68 -4.11 21.12
N LEU A 28 8.73 -4.54 21.95
CA LEU A 28 7.34 -4.78 21.54
C LEU A 28 6.64 -3.49 21.12
N ILE A 29 6.84 -2.38 21.85
CA ILE A 29 6.32 -1.06 21.49
C ILE A 29 6.93 -0.58 20.16
N CYS A 30 8.25 -0.71 19.96
CA CYS A 30 8.90 -0.40 18.68
C CYS A 30 8.40 -1.28 17.54
N PHE A 31 8.01 -2.53 17.81
CA PHE A 31 7.38 -3.42 16.81
C PHE A 31 5.94 -3.00 16.48
N VAL A 32 5.19 -2.52 17.48
CA VAL A 32 3.81 -2.02 17.32
C VAL A 32 3.78 -0.64 16.63
N LEU A 33 4.86 0.13 16.75
CA LEU A 33 5.08 1.41 16.08
C LEU A 33 5.82 1.26 14.73
N ALA A 34 5.76 0.10 14.08
CA ALA A 34 6.22 -0.01 12.70
C ALA A 34 5.51 1.07 11.87
N ASP A 35 6.28 1.99 11.30
CA ASP A 35 5.76 3.08 10.50
C ASP A 35 4.88 2.49 9.39
N THR A 36 3.58 2.68 9.51
CA THR A 36 2.67 2.43 8.40
C THR A 36 3.06 3.38 7.29
N TYR A 37 3.34 2.86 6.10
CA TYR A 37 3.65 3.73 4.97
C TYR A 37 2.51 4.72 4.75
N SER A 38 2.85 6.01 4.61
CA SER A 38 1.89 7.08 4.39
C SER A 38 1.57 7.21 2.91
N PHE A 39 0.30 7.38 2.56
CA PHE A 39 -0.16 7.63 1.21
C PHE A 39 -1.56 8.25 1.25
N ASP A 40 -1.88 9.04 0.22
CA ASP A 40 -3.23 9.54 -0.02
C ASP A 40 -4.01 8.57 -0.90
N THR A 41 -5.24 8.26 -0.51
CA THR A 41 -6.16 7.50 -1.35
C THR A 41 -6.85 8.42 -2.34
N LYS A 42 -6.74 8.11 -3.64
CA LYS A 42 -7.37 8.84 -4.73
C LYS A 42 -8.15 7.90 -5.64
N TYR A 43 -8.98 8.48 -6.50
CA TYR A 43 -9.82 7.74 -7.45
C TYR A 43 -9.82 8.43 -8.81
N ILE A 44 -9.86 7.63 -9.87
CA ILE A 44 -10.00 8.10 -11.25
C ILE A 44 -11.16 7.37 -11.92
N ASP A 45 -11.90 8.05 -12.79
CA ASP A 45 -12.86 7.39 -13.68
C ASP A 45 -12.11 6.78 -14.86
N VAL A 46 -12.18 5.45 -15.01
CA VAL A 46 -11.62 4.73 -16.15
C VAL A 46 -12.73 4.06 -16.96
N PRO A 47 -12.54 3.85 -18.28
CA PRO A 47 -13.47 3.07 -19.09
C PRO A 47 -13.79 1.70 -18.50
N LEU A 48 -15.06 1.33 -18.53
CA LEU A 48 -15.52 -0.02 -18.20
C LEU A 48 -14.87 -1.04 -19.15
N ASP A 49 -14.86 -0.70 -20.44
CA ASP A 49 -14.32 -1.51 -21.52
C ASP A 49 -13.39 -0.67 -22.40
N HIS A 50 -12.10 -0.99 -22.39
CA HIS A 50 -11.08 -0.32 -23.21
C HIS A 50 -11.01 -0.83 -24.64
N PHE A 51 -11.63 -1.97 -24.94
CA PHE A 51 -11.48 -2.67 -26.22
C PHE A 51 -12.77 -2.67 -27.05
N SER A 52 -13.82 -2.02 -26.56
CA SER A 52 -15.09 -1.84 -27.26
C SER A 52 -15.50 -0.38 -27.26
N PHE A 53 -16.05 0.08 -28.38
CA PHE A 53 -16.65 1.41 -28.50
C PHE A 53 -18.18 1.38 -28.29
N ALA A 54 -18.74 0.24 -27.87
CA ALA A 54 -20.19 0.07 -27.72
C ALA A 54 -20.77 0.85 -26.52
N THR A 55 -19.93 1.25 -25.57
CA THR A 55 -20.34 1.93 -24.35
C THR A 55 -19.26 2.90 -23.89
N ASN A 56 -19.69 4.03 -23.31
CA ASN A 56 -18.81 5.02 -22.69
C ASN A 56 -18.94 5.00 -21.16
N LEU A 57 -19.44 3.89 -20.61
CA LEU A 57 -19.54 3.73 -19.16
C LEU A 57 -18.14 3.70 -18.53
N THR A 58 -18.05 4.28 -17.34
CA THR A 58 -16.83 4.33 -16.53
C THR A 58 -17.09 3.80 -15.13
N PHE A 59 -16.01 3.50 -14.42
CA PHE A 59 -16.06 3.21 -12.98
C PHE A 59 -14.87 3.86 -12.26
N LYS A 60 -14.97 3.98 -10.94
CA LYS A 60 -13.92 4.52 -10.09
C LYS A 60 -12.85 3.46 -9.83
N LEU A 61 -11.64 3.70 -10.30
CA LEU A 61 -10.44 2.95 -9.95
C LEU A 61 -9.74 3.64 -8.78
N LYS A 62 -9.54 2.92 -7.66
CA LYS A 62 -8.78 3.39 -6.51
C LYS A 62 -7.28 3.33 -6.82
N PHE A 63 -6.54 4.34 -6.39
CA PHE A 63 -5.08 4.28 -6.33
C PHE A 63 -4.57 5.02 -5.10
N LEU A 64 -3.41 4.62 -4.62
CA LEU A 64 -2.70 5.28 -3.53
C LEU A 64 -1.55 6.08 -4.12
N VAL A 65 -1.30 7.27 -3.60
CA VAL A 65 -0.18 8.12 -4.02
C VAL A 65 0.62 8.60 -2.81
N ASN A 66 1.94 8.56 -2.93
CA ASN A 66 2.83 9.28 -2.04
C ASN A 66 3.79 10.12 -2.89
N ASP A 67 3.70 11.43 -2.69
CA ASP A 67 4.50 12.46 -3.38
C ASP A 67 5.55 13.10 -2.46
N THR A 68 5.82 12.50 -1.29
CA THR A 68 6.73 13.05 -0.27
C THR A 68 8.14 13.33 -0.84
N PHE A 69 8.60 12.50 -1.76
CA PHE A 69 9.91 12.62 -2.40
C PHE A 69 9.82 12.97 -3.89
N HIS A 70 8.62 13.25 -4.39
CA HIS A 70 8.42 13.57 -5.80
C HIS A 70 9.08 14.91 -6.14
N VAL A 71 9.76 14.95 -7.28
CA VAL A 71 10.27 16.17 -7.90
C VAL A 71 9.75 16.20 -9.33
N ASP A 72 9.40 17.38 -9.83
CA ASP A 72 8.93 17.57 -11.21
C ASP A 72 9.87 16.85 -12.21
N ASN A 73 9.28 16.14 -13.18
CA ASN A 73 9.97 15.26 -14.13
C ASN A 73 10.74 14.05 -13.51
N GLY A 74 10.52 13.74 -12.23
CA GLY A 74 11.01 12.53 -11.57
C GLY A 74 10.30 11.25 -12.08
N PRO A 75 10.88 10.06 -11.85
CA PRO A 75 10.27 8.81 -12.26
C PRO A 75 9.02 8.49 -11.42
N ILE A 76 8.07 7.77 -12.02
CA ILE A 76 6.93 7.20 -11.29
C ILE A 76 7.26 5.74 -10.98
N PHE A 77 7.28 5.40 -9.70
CA PHE A 77 7.30 4.02 -9.22
C PHE A 77 5.87 3.53 -9.10
N PHE A 78 5.45 2.74 -10.08
CA PHE A 78 4.08 2.29 -10.27
C PHE A 78 3.92 0.80 -9.94
N TYR A 79 3.21 0.49 -8.86
CA TYR A 79 2.82 -0.87 -8.52
C TYR A 79 1.49 -1.22 -9.18
N THR A 80 1.52 -2.24 -10.05
CA THR A 80 0.32 -2.83 -10.64
C THR A 80 -0.33 -3.75 -9.62
N GLY A 81 -1.37 -3.27 -8.93
CA GLY A 81 -2.11 -4.08 -7.96
C GLY A 81 -2.57 -5.41 -8.54
N ASN A 82 -2.72 -6.41 -7.68
CA ASN A 82 -3.15 -7.74 -8.07
C ASN A 82 -4.42 -8.14 -7.28
N GLU A 83 -4.59 -9.42 -6.95
CA GLU A 83 -5.85 -9.98 -6.49
C GLU A 83 -6.19 -9.69 -5.01
N GLY A 84 -6.22 -8.41 -4.62
CA GLY A 84 -6.49 -8.00 -3.25
C GLY A 84 -6.65 -6.50 -3.06
N ASP A 85 -6.89 -6.11 -1.80
CA ASP A 85 -6.99 -4.71 -1.40
C ASP A 85 -5.63 -4.01 -1.51
N ILE A 86 -5.58 -2.86 -2.16
CA ILE A 86 -4.31 -2.24 -2.57
C ILE A 86 -3.44 -1.80 -1.38
N GLU A 87 -4.05 -1.44 -0.25
CA GLU A 87 -3.37 -1.06 0.98
C GLU A 87 -2.55 -2.22 1.54
N VAL A 88 -2.99 -3.48 1.38
CA VAL A 88 -2.22 -4.65 1.80
C VAL A 88 -0.92 -4.73 1.02
N PHE A 89 -0.95 -4.49 -0.29
CA PHE A 89 0.26 -4.50 -1.10
C PHE A 89 1.17 -3.31 -0.81
N ALA A 90 0.61 -2.12 -0.59
CA ALA A 90 1.38 -0.94 -0.19
C ALA A 90 2.11 -1.15 1.14
N GLN A 91 1.46 -1.74 2.13
CA GLN A 91 2.09 -2.02 3.43
C GLN A 91 3.15 -3.12 3.40
N ASN A 92 3.13 -4.01 2.39
CA ASN A 92 4.06 -5.13 2.29
C ASN A 92 5.13 -4.97 1.18
N THR A 93 5.08 -3.89 0.40
CA THR A 93 6.06 -3.58 -0.67
C THR A 93 6.96 -2.43 -0.25
N GLY A 94 7.58 -2.57 0.93
CA GLY A 94 8.39 -1.52 1.54
C GLY A 94 9.57 -1.05 0.71
N PHE A 95 10.13 -1.94 -0.11
CA PHE A 95 11.27 -1.62 -0.96
C PHE A 95 11.03 -0.40 -1.86
N MET A 96 9.83 -0.21 -2.42
CA MET A 96 9.53 0.96 -3.25
C MET A 96 9.66 2.26 -2.45
N PHE A 97 9.22 2.27 -1.19
CA PHE A 97 9.36 3.41 -0.30
C PHE A 97 10.83 3.67 0.06
N ASP A 98 11.60 2.62 0.33
CA ASP A 98 13.01 2.72 0.71
C ASP A 98 13.88 3.38 -0.38
N ILE A 99 13.56 3.13 -1.65
CA ILE A 99 14.32 3.67 -2.79
C ILE A 99 13.77 4.98 -3.33
N ALA A 100 12.49 5.33 -3.10
CA ALA A 100 11.88 6.56 -3.64
C ALA A 100 12.69 7.85 -3.38
N PRO A 101 13.27 8.10 -2.19
CA PRO A 101 14.10 9.28 -1.94
C PRO A 101 15.34 9.38 -2.85
N GLN A 102 15.92 8.24 -3.23
CA GLN A 102 17.14 8.22 -4.03
C GLN A 102 16.87 8.58 -5.49
N PHE A 103 15.64 8.34 -5.96
CA PHE A 103 15.22 8.59 -7.34
C PHE A 103 14.35 9.83 -7.49
N ASN A 104 14.00 10.50 -6.39
CA ASN A 104 12.98 11.56 -6.34
C ASN A 104 11.65 11.10 -6.97
N ALA A 105 11.25 9.87 -6.64
CA ALA A 105 10.16 9.20 -7.33
C ALA A 105 8.78 9.53 -6.73
N LEU A 106 7.78 9.66 -7.60
CA LEU A 106 6.37 9.54 -7.21
C LEU A 106 6.04 8.07 -6.97
N LEU A 107 5.46 7.74 -5.82
CA LEU A 107 4.98 6.40 -5.53
C LEU A 107 3.50 6.27 -5.84
N VAL A 108 3.14 5.27 -6.63
CA VAL A 108 1.75 4.97 -6.95
C VAL A 108 1.48 3.48 -6.80
N PHE A 109 0.42 3.14 -6.08
CA PHE A 109 -0.13 1.79 -6.04
C PHE A 109 -1.54 1.81 -6.62
N ALA A 110 -1.71 1.21 -7.80
CA ALA A 110 -3.00 1.19 -8.49
C ALA A 110 -3.77 -0.09 -8.15
N GLU A 111 -4.99 0.03 -7.63
CA GLU A 111 -5.82 -1.13 -7.35
C GLU A 111 -6.22 -1.83 -8.66
N HIS A 112 -6.28 -3.16 -8.63
CA HIS A 112 -6.74 -3.94 -9.76
C HIS A 112 -8.27 -3.86 -9.86
N ARG A 113 -8.82 -3.68 -11.08
CA ARG A 113 -10.26 -3.77 -11.30
C ARG A 113 -10.84 -5.05 -10.70
N TYR A 114 -12.04 -4.95 -10.13
CA TYR A 114 -12.73 -5.99 -9.36
C TYR A 114 -12.17 -6.28 -7.97
N TYR A 115 -10.99 -5.81 -7.58
CA TYR A 115 -10.48 -6.02 -6.22
C TYR A 115 -10.69 -4.77 -5.34
N GLY A 116 -10.62 -4.98 -4.02
CA GLY A 116 -10.89 -3.94 -3.02
C GLY A 116 -12.23 -3.24 -3.25
N VAL A 117 -12.17 -1.94 -3.52
CA VAL A 117 -13.35 -1.09 -3.77
C VAL A 117 -13.51 -0.72 -5.25
N SER A 118 -12.54 -1.09 -6.10
CA SER A 118 -12.51 -0.80 -7.54
C SER A 118 -13.43 -1.74 -8.33
N LEU A 119 -14.73 -1.67 -8.04
CA LEU A 119 -15.74 -2.59 -8.55
C LEU A 119 -16.53 -1.94 -9.70
N PRO A 120 -16.42 -2.42 -10.97
CA PRO A 120 -17.07 -1.77 -12.11
C PRO A 120 -18.60 -1.67 -12.03
N PHE A 121 -19.22 -2.61 -11.29
CA PHE A 121 -20.66 -2.61 -11.04
C PHE A 121 -21.00 -2.59 -9.54
N GLY A 122 -20.08 -2.11 -8.70
CA GLY A 122 -20.24 -2.15 -7.25
C GLY A 122 -20.55 -3.56 -6.76
N ASN A 123 -21.57 -3.68 -5.90
CA ASN A 123 -22.01 -4.97 -5.34
C ASN A 123 -22.50 -5.98 -6.39
N LEU A 124 -22.83 -5.55 -7.61
CA LEU A 124 -23.28 -6.45 -8.68
C LEU A 124 -22.13 -7.15 -9.39
N SER A 125 -20.88 -6.69 -9.24
CA SER A 125 -19.72 -7.14 -10.02
C SER A 125 -19.52 -8.66 -10.02
N TYR A 126 -19.95 -9.34 -8.95
CA TYR A 126 -19.80 -10.79 -8.76
C TYR A 126 -21.10 -11.58 -8.88
N THR A 127 -22.22 -10.92 -9.16
CA THR A 127 -23.56 -11.54 -9.07
C THR A 127 -23.95 -12.38 -10.28
N ALA A 128 -23.34 -12.14 -11.44
CA ALA A 128 -23.61 -12.88 -12.67
C ALA A 128 -22.43 -12.81 -13.66
N PRO A 129 -22.27 -13.80 -14.56
CA PRO A 129 -21.17 -13.83 -15.53
C PRO A 129 -21.06 -12.56 -16.41
N LYS A 130 -22.19 -11.96 -16.79
CA LYS A 130 -22.21 -10.71 -17.57
C LYS A 130 -21.52 -9.53 -16.86
N TYR A 131 -21.44 -9.53 -15.54
CA TYR A 131 -20.74 -8.49 -14.79
C TYR A 131 -19.25 -8.80 -14.63
N LEU A 132 -18.82 -10.03 -14.87
CA LEU A 132 -17.42 -10.47 -14.80
C LEU A 132 -16.70 -10.43 -16.15
N GLU A 133 -17.42 -10.18 -17.25
CA GLU A 133 -16.83 -10.18 -18.60
C GLU A 133 -15.70 -9.16 -18.78
N TYR A 134 -15.65 -8.12 -17.94
CA TYR A 134 -14.59 -7.09 -17.96
C TYR A 134 -13.44 -7.38 -16.99
N LEU A 135 -13.44 -8.54 -16.31
CA LEU A 135 -12.33 -9.01 -15.47
C LEU A 135 -11.33 -9.78 -16.35
N SER A 136 -10.35 -9.07 -16.88
CA SER A 136 -9.21 -9.65 -17.57
C SER A 136 -7.95 -8.83 -17.32
N SER A 137 -6.79 -9.48 -17.43
CA SER A 137 -5.49 -8.79 -17.33
C SER A 137 -5.31 -7.73 -18.42
N GLY A 138 -5.84 -7.95 -19.62
CA GLY A 138 -5.79 -6.95 -20.70
C GLY A 138 -6.52 -5.66 -20.33
N GLN A 139 -7.71 -5.78 -19.74
CA GLN A 139 -8.48 -4.62 -19.28
C GLN A 139 -7.81 -3.90 -18.10
N ALA A 140 -7.25 -4.67 -17.14
CA ALA A 140 -6.51 -4.10 -16.02
C ALA A 140 -5.23 -3.36 -16.46
N LEU A 141 -4.48 -3.92 -17.43
CA LEU A 141 -3.33 -3.23 -18.01
C LEU A 141 -3.73 -1.93 -18.71
N ALA A 142 -4.87 -1.92 -19.39
CA ALA A 142 -5.39 -0.70 -20.00
C ALA A 142 -5.82 0.35 -18.96
N ASP A 143 -6.37 -0.05 -17.81
CA ASP A 143 -6.61 0.86 -16.68
C ASP A 143 -5.31 1.51 -16.19
N TYR A 144 -4.24 0.72 -16.06
CA TYR A 144 -2.95 1.25 -15.61
C TYR A 144 -2.34 2.22 -16.62
N VAL A 145 -2.44 1.94 -17.92
CA VAL A 145 -2.01 2.89 -18.96
C VAL A 145 -2.81 4.19 -18.86
N TYR A 146 -4.13 4.09 -18.69
CA TYR A 146 -5.00 5.27 -18.54
C TYR A 146 -4.60 6.11 -17.32
N LEU A 147 -4.37 5.45 -16.18
CA LEU A 147 -3.93 6.10 -14.95
C LEU A 147 -2.52 6.72 -15.09
N ILE A 148 -1.57 6.03 -15.72
CA ILE A 148 -0.22 6.56 -15.96
C ILE A 148 -0.27 7.85 -16.78
N ASN A 149 -1.09 7.91 -17.84
CA ASN A 149 -1.25 9.13 -18.63
C ASN A 149 -1.80 10.28 -17.77
N TYR A 150 -2.83 10.02 -16.96
CA TYR A 150 -3.36 11.02 -16.01
C TYR A 150 -2.30 11.50 -15.02
N LEU A 151 -1.47 10.59 -14.49
CA LEU A 151 -0.41 10.94 -13.55
C LEU A 151 0.69 11.78 -14.22
N GLN A 152 1.06 11.47 -15.46
CA GLN A 152 2.02 12.27 -16.22
C GLN A 152 1.50 13.69 -16.49
N GLU A 153 0.20 13.85 -16.75
CA GLU A 153 -0.40 15.19 -16.88
C GLU A 153 -0.46 15.96 -15.56
N THR A 154 -0.59 15.24 -14.43
CA THR A 154 -0.77 15.83 -13.10
C THR A 154 0.55 16.12 -12.38
N TYR A 155 1.56 15.28 -12.57
CA TYR A 155 2.83 15.27 -11.82
C TYR A 155 4.09 15.35 -12.70
N GLY A 156 3.94 15.26 -14.03
CA GLY A 156 5.04 15.35 -14.99
C GLY A 156 5.67 16.72 -15.08
#